data_AF-A0A9D2I8Y3-F1
#
_entry.id   AF-A0A9D2I8Y3-F1
#
_cell.length_a   1.000
_cell.length_b   1.000
_cell.length_c   1.000
_cell.angle_alpha   90.00
_cell.angle_beta   90.00
_cell.angle_gamma   90.00
#
_symmetry.space_group_name_H-M   'P 1'
#
loop_
_entity.id
_entity.type
_entity.pdbx_description
1 polymer ?
#
loop_
_entity_poly.entity_id
_entity_poly.type
_entity_poly.pdbx_seq_one_letter_code
_entity_poly.pdbx_strand_id
1 'polypeptide(L)'
;MARLLTYAPKDTWIHRLSGVTKMLFFILWSVAGMLTYDTRILVIMLLFSLVIFKVSKTEWKQVGTVFKFILLFLCMNIVIVYLFSPYQGCSIYGSRTVLFHIAGRYSMTAEQLFYEVNIMLKYFTVVPVVLMFMVTTNPSEFAASL
;
A
#
# COMPACT_ATOMS: atom_id res chain seq x y z
N MET A 1 16.71 18.66 13.59
CA MET A 1 15.24 18.85 13.56
C MET A 1 14.66 17.96 12.48
N ALA A 2 13.80 17.01 12.85
CA ALA A 2 13.12 16.15 11.89
C ALA A 2 12.02 16.95 11.19
N ARG A 3 12.28 17.41 9.95
CA ARG A 3 11.23 17.94 9.06
C ARG A 3 10.34 16.77 8.63
N LEU A 4 9.40 16.41 9.50
CA LEU A 4 8.31 15.49 9.19
C LEU A 4 7.44 16.14 8.10
N LEU A 5 7.35 15.49 6.93
CA LEU A 5 6.44 15.85 5.83
C LEU A 5 6.51 17.31 5.35
N THR A 6 7.69 17.93 5.33
CA THR A 6 7.84 19.23 4.67
C THR A 6 8.00 19.01 3.17
N TYR A 7 7.07 19.56 2.38
CA TYR A 7 7.19 19.71 0.93
C TYR A 7 8.57 20.26 0.59
N ALA A 8 9.34 19.51 -0.19
CA ALA A 8 10.62 19.96 -0.72
C ALA A 8 10.45 20.11 -2.22
N PRO A 9 10.45 21.33 -2.78
CA PRO A 9 10.33 21.51 -4.22
C PRO A 9 11.52 20.82 -4.90
N LYS A 10 11.22 19.76 -5.65
CA LYS A 10 12.20 19.03 -6.46
C LYS A 10 11.82 19.14 -7.92
N ASP A 11 12.82 19.32 -8.78
CA ASP A 11 12.61 19.43 -10.22
C ASP A 11 12.44 18.03 -10.85
N THR A 12 11.26 17.45 -10.68
CA THR A 12 10.84 16.20 -11.31
C THR A 12 9.55 16.41 -12.08
N TRP A 13 9.32 15.63 -13.13
CA TRP A 13 8.13 15.75 -13.98
C TRP A 13 6.84 15.62 -13.17
N ILE A 14 6.87 14.77 -12.13
CA ILE A 14 5.78 14.58 -11.20
C ILE A 14 5.49 15.87 -10.42
N HIS A 15 6.50 16.62 -9.97
CA HIS A 15 6.28 17.89 -9.25
C HIS A 15 5.68 18.97 -10.13
N ARG A 16 5.95 18.95 -11.44
CA ARG A 16 5.41 19.93 -12.41
C ARG A 16 3.94 19.68 -12.78
N LEU A 17 3.38 18.52 -12.43
CA LEU A 17 1.94 18.25 -12.57
C LEU A 17 1.15 19.05 -11.53
N SER A 18 -0.05 19.51 -11.91
CA SER A 18 -0.97 20.16 -10.97
C SER A 18 -1.42 19.18 -9.88
N GLY A 19 -1.72 19.72 -8.70
CA GLY A 19 -2.23 18.98 -7.54
C GLY A 19 -3.50 18.19 -7.87
N VAL A 20 -4.40 18.77 -8.68
CA VAL A 20 -5.63 18.11 -9.14
C VAL A 20 -5.34 16.85 -9.94
N THR A 21 -4.38 16.89 -10.88
CA THR A 21 -4.01 15.71 -11.68
C THR A 21 -3.41 14.62 -10.81
N LYS A 22 -2.55 14.98 -9.84
CA LYS A 22 -1.99 14.03 -8.87
C LYS A 22 -3.08 13.40 -8.00
N MET A 23 -4.06 14.19 -7.56
CA MET A 23 -5.18 13.72 -6.74
C MET A 23 -6.08 12.76 -7.53
N LEU A 24 -6.45 13.11 -8.76
CA LEU A 24 -7.22 12.23 -9.63
C LEU A 24 -6.49 10.91 -9.88
N PHE A 25 -5.18 10.97 -10.19
CA PHE A 25 -4.36 9.77 -10.33
C PHE A 25 -4.36 8.92 -9.06
N PHE A 26 -4.19 9.54 -7.89
CA PHE A 26 -4.21 8.83 -6.61
C PHE A 26 -5.55 8.13 -6.34
N ILE A 27 -6.67 8.80 -6.61
CA ILE A 27 -8.01 8.24 -6.45
C ILE A 27 -8.21 7.06 -7.40
N LEU A 28 -7.93 7.25 -8.69
CA LEU A 28 -8.07 6.18 -9.70
C LEU A 28 -7.19 4.98 -9.36
N TRP A 29 -5.95 5.22 -8.93
CA TRP A 29 -5.02 4.16 -8.51
C TRP A 29 -5.54 3.38 -7.30
N SER A 30 -6.08 4.10 -6.31
CA SER A 30 -6.65 3.49 -5.11
C SER A 30 -7.89 2.65 -5.41
N VAL A 31 -8.80 3.16 -6.26
CA VAL A 31 -10.00 2.43 -6.71
C VAL A 31 -9.60 1.19 -7.50
N ALA A 32 -8.64 1.31 -8.42
CA ALA A 32 -8.12 0.18 -9.18
C ALA A 32 -7.52 -0.90 -8.26
N GLY A 33 -6.75 -0.51 -7.25
CA GLY A 33 -6.18 -1.44 -6.28
C GLY A 33 -7.23 -2.13 -5.40
N MET A 34 -8.32 -1.44 -5.05
CA MET A 34 -9.43 -2.01 -4.29
C MET A 34 -10.21 -3.04 -5.12
N LEU A 35 -10.58 -2.68 -6.35
CA LEU A 35 -11.40 -3.52 -7.24
C LEU A 35 -10.64 -4.73 -7.78
N THR A 36 -9.31 -4.67 -7.85
CA THR A 36 -8.50 -5.77 -8.34
C THR A 36 -8.40 -6.88 -7.30
N TYR A 37 -8.82 -8.09 -7.67
CA TYR A 37 -8.62 -9.30 -6.87
C TYR A 37 -7.58 -10.26 -7.51
N ASP A 38 -7.11 -9.96 -8.72
CA ASP A 38 -6.09 -10.74 -9.40
C ASP A 38 -4.69 -10.37 -8.90
N THR A 39 -3.99 -11.33 -8.32
CA THR A 39 -2.63 -11.18 -7.80
C THR A 39 -1.63 -10.74 -8.86
N ARG A 40 -1.78 -11.17 -10.12
CA ARG A 40 -0.87 -10.82 -11.22
C ARG A 40 -0.96 -9.34 -11.54
N ILE A 41 -2.19 -8.81 -11.58
CA ILE A 41 -2.43 -7.38 -11.78
C ILE A 41 -1.86 -6.59 -10.59
N LEU A 42 -2.08 -7.05 -9.36
CA LEU A 42 -1.51 -6.40 -8.17
C LEU A 42 0.02 -6.35 -8.20
N VAL A 43 0.69 -7.42 -8.66
CA VAL A 43 2.16 -7.43 -8.81
C VAL A 43 2.61 -6.42 -9.88
N ILE A 44 1.92 -6.35 -11.02
CA ILE A 44 2.21 -5.35 -12.06
C ILE A 44 2.03 -3.94 -11.49
N MET A 45 0.93 -3.68 -10.79
CA MET A 45 0.68 -2.38 -10.16
C MET A 45 1.75 -2.04 -9.12
N LEU A 46 2.19 -3.00 -8.30
CA LEU A 46 3.29 -2.81 -7.36
C LEU A 46 4.58 -2.38 -8.07
N LEU A 47 4.93 -3.02 -9.18
CA LEU A 47 6.11 -2.64 -9.96
C LEU A 47 6.00 -1.20 -10.46
N PHE A 48 4.84 -0.81 -11.00
CA PHE A 48 4.59 0.57 -11.43
C PHE A 48 4.64 1.57 -10.27
N SER A 49 4.08 1.26 -9.11
CA SER A 49 4.09 2.16 -7.96
C SER A 49 5.51 2.39 -7.42
N LEU A 50 6.36 1.36 -7.44
CA LEU A 50 7.77 1.48 -7.08
C LEU A 50 8.56 2.31 -8.10
N VAL A 51 8.28 2.16 -9.40
CA VAL A 51 8.88 3.00 -10.45
C VAL A 51 8.50 4.46 -10.24
N ILE A 52 7.22 4.76 -10.02
CA ILE A 52 6.73 6.12 -9.77
C ILE A 52 7.42 6.73 -8.54
N PHE A 53 7.52 5.96 -7.46
CA PHE A 53 8.17 6.40 -6.22
C PHE A 53 9.68 6.63 -6.39
N LYS A 54 10.34 5.83 -7.23
CA LYS A 54 11.76 6.06 -7.58
C LYS A 54 11.92 7.33 -8.43
N VAL A 55 11.02 7.55 -9.39
CA VAL A 55 11.03 8.72 -10.29
C VAL A 55 10.73 10.02 -9.52
N SER A 56 9.92 9.97 -8.46
CA SER A 56 9.61 11.15 -7.64
C SER A 56 10.79 11.65 -6.81
N LYS A 57 11.94 10.94 -6.80
CA LYS A 57 13.15 11.27 -6.03
C LYS A 57 12.86 11.58 -4.56
N THR A 58 11.91 10.83 -3.99
CA THR A 58 11.49 10.99 -2.59
C THR A 58 12.65 10.63 -1.67
N GLU A 59 13.02 11.53 -0.75
CA GLU A 59 14.08 11.22 0.21
C GLU A 59 13.56 10.33 1.32
N TRP A 60 14.30 9.26 1.62
CA TRP A 60 13.94 8.33 2.69
C TRP A 60 13.82 9.00 4.06
N LYS A 61 14.53 10.12 4.27
CA LYS A 61 14.44 10.92 5.51
C LYS A 61 13.06 11.58 5.69
N GLN A 62 12.35 11.89 4.61
CA GLN A 62 11.03 12.54 4.66
C GLN A 62 9.91 11.54 4.94
N VAL A 63 10.00 10.35 4.34
CA VAL A 63 8.94 9.34 4.37
C VAL A 63 9.21 8.17 5.30
N GLY A 64 10.45 7.96 5.71
CA GLY A 64 10.86 6.77 6.45
C GLY A 64 10.10 6.57 7.77
N THR A 65 9.79 7.66 8.49
CA THR A 65 8.97 7.58 9.71
C THR A 65 7.55 7.11 9.39
N VAL A 66 6.89 7.74 8.40
CA VAL A 66 5.52 7.38 7.99
C VAL A 66 5.47 5.96 7.42
N PHE A 67 6.45 5.58 6.61
CA PHE A 67 6.56 4.23 6.05
C PHE A 67 6.69 3.17 7.15
N LYS A 68 7.49 3.42 8.20
CA LYS A 68 7.59 2.50 9.36
C LYS A 68 6.26 2.37 10.10
N PHE A 69 5.52 3.47 10.28
CA PHE A 69 4.17 3.42 10.87
C PHE A 69 3.23 2.59 10.01
N ILE A 70 3.20 2.82 8.70
CA ILE A 70 2.36 2.04 7.78
C ILE A 70 2.74 0.55 7.84
N LEU A 71 4.03 0.22 7.86
CA LEU A 71 4.48 -1.15 7.98
C LEU A 71 4.05 -1.81 9.30
N LEU A 72 4.10 -1.06 10.42
CA LEU A 72 3.60 -1.52 11.72
C LEU A 72 2.09 -1.82 11.66
N PHE A 73 1.31 -0.90 11.12
CA PHE A 73 -0.14 -1.09 10.95
C PHE A 73 -0.47 -2.24 10.02
N LEU A 74 0.31 -2.44 8.94
CA LEU A 74 0.17 -3.57 8.03
C LEU A 74 0.43 -4.89 8.75
N CYS A 75 1.52 -5.01 9.52
CA CYS A 75 1.82 -6.22 10.27
C CYS A 75 0.72 -6.54 11.28
N MET A 76 0.26 -5.52 12.02
CA MET A 76 -0.86 -5.67 12.95
C MET A 76 -2.15 -6.06 12.21
N ASN A 77 -2.42 -5.49 11.04
CA ASN A 77 -3.60 -5.81 10.24
C ASN A 77 -3.61 -7.28 9.82
N ILE A 78 -2.48 -7.81 9.33
CA ILE A 78 -2.36 -9.23 8.95
C ILE A 78 -2.62 -10.13 10.16
N VAL A 79 -1.99 -9.83 11.31
CA VAL A 79 -2.17 -10.60 12.55
C VAL A 79 -3.63 -10.57 13.01
N ILE A 80 -4.28 -9.41 12.99
CA ILE A 80 -5.68 -9.27 13.36
C ILE A 80 -6.58 -10.05 12.41
N VAL A 81 -6.38 -9.93 11.09
CA VAL A 81 -7.15 -10.67 10.09
C VAL A 81 -7.04 -12.17 10.32
N TYR A 82 -5.81 -12.68 10.56
CA TYR A 82 -5.59 -14.08 10.87
C TYR A 82 -6.26 -14.51 12.19
N LEU A 83 -6.19 -13.67 13.23
CA LEU A 83 -6.75 -13.99 14.54
C LEU A 83 -8.28 -14.08 14.51
N PHE A 84 -8.94 -13.17 13.78
CA PHE A 84 -10.40 -13.12 13.70
C PHE A 84 -10.98 -14.06 12.63
N SER A 85 -10.28 -14.27 11.51
CA SER A 85 -10.74 -15.15 10.42
C SER A 85 -9.58 -15.99 9.84
N PRO A 86 -9.10 -17.01 10.58
CA PRO A 86 -7.93 -17.82 10.17
C PRO A 86 -8.17 -18.70 8.94
N TYR A 87 -9.43 -18.84 8.50
CA TYR A 87 -9.84 -19.66 7.36
C TYR A 87 -10.53 -18.86 6.25
N GLN A 88 -10.39 -17.53 6.27
CA GLN A 88 -10.95 -16.66 5.24
C GLN A 88 -10.44 -17.05 3.85
N GLY A 89 -9.13 -17.32 3.73
CA GLY A 89 -8.51 -17.76 2.49
C GLY A 89 -9.11 -19.07 1.99
N CYS A 90 -9.33 -20.06 2.87
CA CYS A 90 -9.97 -21.31 2.47
C CYS A 90 -11.40 -21.11 1.96
N SER A 91 -12.16 -20.18 2.57
CA SER A 91 -13.51 -19.85 2.11
C SER A 91 -13.53 -19.16 0.75
N ILE A 92 -12.49 -18.37 0.44
CA ILE A 92 -12.38 -17.64 -0.84
C ILE A 92 -11.90 -18.58 -1.96
N TYR A 93 -10.90 -19.42 -1.67
CA TYR A 93 -10.26 -20.28 -2.67
C TYR A 93 -10.85 -21.70 -2.74
N GLY A 94 -11.83 -22.03 -1.89
CA GLY A 94 -12.58 -23.28 -1.92
C GLY A 94 -11.78 -24.54 -1.57
N SER A 95 -10.55 -24.39 -1.10
CA SER A 95 -9.62 -25.47 -0.76
C SER A 95 -8.98 -25.24 0.60
N ARG A 96 -8.50 -26.32 1.22
CA ARG A 96 -7.84 -26.26 2.53
C ARG A 96 -6.60 -27.14 2.54
N THR A 97 -5.45 -26.50 2.42
CA THR A 97 -4.15 -27.14 2.46
C THR A 97 -3.43 -26.69 3.73
N VAL A 98 -3.45 -27.54 4.75
CA VAL A 98 -2.80 -27.24 6.03
C VAL A 98 -1.28 -27.37 5.88
N LEU A 99 -0.55 -26.30 6.18
CA LEU A 99 0.93 -26.28 6.15
C LEU A 99 1.49 -26.77 7.49
N PHE A 100 1.04 -26.16 8.59
CA PHE A 100 1.42 -26.56 9.94
C PHE A 100 0.35 -26.12 10.95
N HIS A 101 0.27 -26.88 12.04
CA HIS A 101 -0.65 -26.60 13.13
C HIS A 101 0.06 -25.73 14.17
N ILE A 102 -0.55 -24.61 14.57
CA ILE A 102 0.03 -23.70 15.57
C ILE A 102 -0.49 -24.09 16.95
N ALA A 103 -1.78 -23.86 17.21
CA ALA A 103 -2.41 -24.15 18.50
C ALA A 103 -3.94 -24.15 18.38
N GLY A 104 -4.60 -25.13 19.02
CA GLY A 104 -6.06 -25.22 19.07
C GLY A 104 -6.73 -25.14 17.69
N ARG A 105 -7.57 -24.12 17.46
CA ARG A 105 -8.29 -23.93 16.20
C ARG A 105 -7.48 -23.17 15.14
N TYR A 106 -6.24 -22.76 15.45
CA TYR A 106 -5.37 -22.01 14.55
C TYR A 106 -4.41 -22.94 13.83
N SER A 107 -4.71 -23.21 12.56
CA SER A 107 -3.83 -23.91 11.62
C SER A 107 -3.47 -22.96 10.50
N MET A 108 -2.17 -22.89 10.17
CA MET A 108 -1.74 -22.11 9.02
C MET A 108 -2.03 -22.89 7.74
N THR A 109 -2.79 -22.29 6.83
CA THR A 109 -3.14 -22.90 5.55
C THR A 109 -2.49 -22.14 4.41
N ALA A 110 -2.19 -22.82 3.30
CA ALA A 110 -1.60 -22.19 2.13
C ALA A 110 -2.53 -21.13 1.54
N GLU A 111 -3.84 -21.38 1.54
CA GLU A 111 -4.86 -20.47 1.04
C GLU A 111 -4.97 -19.21 1.91
N GLN A 112 -4.88 -19.33 3.24
CA GLN A 112 -4.84 -18.18 4.14
C GLN A 112 -3.56 -17.36 3.96
N LEU A 113 -2.40 -18.01 3.85
CA LEU A 113 -1.14 -17.31 3.59
C LEU A 113 -1.20 -16.55 2.27
N PHE A 114 -1.75 -17.16 1.22
CA PHE A 114 -1.93 -16.51 -0.07
C PHE A 114 -2.91 -15.33 0.00
N TYR A 115 -3.99 -15.46 0.77
CA TYR A 115 -4.91 -14.36 1.05
C TYR A 115 -4.21 -13.18 1.73
N GLU A 116 -3.40 -13.44 2.76
CA GLU A 116 -2.64 -12.41 3.48
C GLU A 116 -1.57 -11.75 2.59
N VAL A 117 -0.94 -12.52 1.71
CA VAL A 117 -0.03 -11.98 0.67
C VAL A 117 -0.77 -11.04 -0.28
N ASN A 118 -2.00 -11.36 -0.67
CA ASN A 118 -2.80 -10.47 -1.51
C ASN A 118 -3.17 -9.17 -0.78
N ILE A 119 -3.51 -9.25 0.51
CA ILE A 119 -3.72 -8.06 1.35
C ILE A 119 -2.43 -7.22 1.35
N MET A 120 -1.28 -7.82 1.67
CA MET A 120 0.02 -7.13 1.66
C MET A 120 0.29 -6.44 0.32
N LEU A 121 0.08 -7.14 -0.80
CA LEU A 121 0.27 -6.58 -2.14
C LEU A 121 -0.61 -5.36 -2.39
N LYS A 122 -1.88 -5.38 -1.96
CA LYS A 122 -2.77 -4.22 -2.07
C LYS A 122 -2.22 -3.01 -1.31
N TYR A 123 -1.77 -3.21 -0.08
CA TYR A 123 -1.15 -2.14 0.71
C TYR A 123 0.13 -1.62 0.06
N PHE A 124 1.05 -2.49 -0.33
CA PHE A 124 2.32 -2.08 -0.95
C PHE A 124 2.14 -1.41 -2.32
N THR A 125 1.06 -1.69 -3.03
CA THR A 125 0.75 -1.02 -4.30
C THR A 125 0.33 0.43 -4.09
N VAL A 126 -0.40 0.72 -3.01
CA VAL A 126 -0.97 2.05 -2.72
C VAL A 126 0.02 2.93 -1.96
N VAL A 127 0.77 2.37 -1.01
CA VAL A 127 1.68 3.13 -0.12
C VAL A 127 2.68 4.03 -0.87
N PRO A 128 3.41 3.56 -1.90
CA PRO A 128 4.35 4.41 -2.63
C PRO A 128 3.67 5.60 -3.32
N VAL A 129 2.46 5.40 -3.84
CA VAL A 129 1.68 6.46 -4.48
C VAL A 129 1.19 7.48 -3.47
N VAL A 130 0.70 7.04 -2.30
CA VAL A 130 0.31 7.92 -1.19
C VAL A 130 1.49 8.76 -0.71
N LEU A 131 2.64 8.12 -0.48
CA LEU A 131 3.85 8.81 -0.02
C LEU A 131 4.36 9.82 -1.06
N MET A 132 4.33 9.46 -2.34
CA MET A 132 4.65 10.37 -3.44
C MET A 132 3.67 11.56 -3.43
N PHE A 133 2.38 11.32 -3.34
CA PHE A 133 1.35 12.37 -3.33
C PHE A 133 1.57 13.36 -2.18
N MET A 134 1.78 12.86 -0.96
CA MET A 134 2.01 13.70 0.22
C MET A 134 3.28 14.55 0.13
N VAL A 135 4.36 14.04 -0.46
CA VAL A 135 5.64 14.78 -0.53
C VAL A 135 5.67 15.76 -1.70
N THR A 136 4.95 15.48 -2.79
CA THR A 136 5.01 16.25 -4.04
C THR A 136 3.85 17.24 -4.23
N THR A 137 2.90 17.28 -3.31
CA THR A 137 1.74 18.19 -3.37
C THR A 137 1.84 19.23 -2.25
N ASN A 138 1.72 20.50 -2.61
CA ASN A 138 1.72 21.58 -1.63
C ASN A 138 0.39 21.56 -0.85
N PRO A 139 0.38 21.71 0.49
CA PRO A 139 -0.85 21.77 1.29
C PRO A 139 -1.89 22.77 0.77
N SER A 140 -1.47 23.95 0.28
CA SER A 140 -2.39 24.95 -0.29
C SER A 140 -2.98 24.51 -1.63
N GLU A 141 -2.19 23.81 -2.46
CA GLU A 141 -2.64 23.27 -3.73
C GLU A 141 -3.58 22.07 -3.53
N PHE A 142 -3.32 21.26 -2.50
CA PHE A 142 -4.21 20.20 -2.05
C PHE A 142 -5.56 20.76 -1.59
N ALA A 143 -5.55 21.80 -0.76
CA ALA A 143 -6.78 22.45 -0.29
C ALA A 143 -7.61 23.07 -1.42
N ALA A 144 -6.97 23.62 -2.45
CA ALA A 144 -7.67 24.14 -3.63
C ALA A 144 -8.20 23.06 -4.58
N SER A 145 -7.75 21.81 -4.43
CA SER A 145 -8.17 20.67 -5.25
C SER A 145 -9.37 19.92 -4.67
N LEU A 146 -9.73 20.19 -3.39
CA LEU A 146 -10.82 19.56 -2.63
C LEU A 146 -12.09 20.42 -2.74
#